data_AF-A0A7S1L797-F1
#
_entry.id   AF-A0A7S1L797-F1
#
_cell.length_a   1.000
_cell.length_b   1.000
_cell.length_c   1.000
_cell.angle_alpha   90.00
_cell.angle_beta   90.00
_cell.angle_gamma   90.00
#
_symmetry.space_group_name_H-M   'P 1'
#
loop_
_entity.id
_entity.type
_entity.pdbx_description
1 polymer ?
#
loop_
_entity_poly.entity_id
_entity_poly.type
_entity_poly.pdbx_seq_one_letter_code
_entity_poly.pdbx_strand_id
1 'polypeptide(L)'
;TNRTTFQLRILDVNDAPSFTLEGNLVGRRVTECTVAGTCARSYPNFMRDLSVGPVSEGAQVPSVTVAMDSSYHGSFDQLPAIDPVTGALTFTLKQYAHTLPTNPIPVTVTVRDDGGTTN
;
A
#
# COMPACT_ATOMS: atom_id res chain seq x y z
N THR A 1 -28.23 -49.32 -14.25
CA THR A 1 -27.62 -48.11 -14.83
C THR A 1 -26.22 -47.97 -14.29
N ASN A 2 -25.19 -48.06 -15.14
CA ASN A 2 -23.81 -47.83 -14.69
C ASN A 2 -23.61 -46.33 -14.46
N ARG A 3 -23.21 -45.95 -13.25
CA ARG A 3 -22.86 -44.58 -12.90
C ARG A 3 -21.36 -44.40 -13.11
N THR A 4 -21.00 -43.65 -14.13
CA THR A 4 -19.62 -43.22 -14.35
C THR A 4 -19.43 -41.86 -13.70
N THR A 5 -18.39 -41.72 -12.90
CA THR A 5 -17.96 -40.42 -12.36
C THR A 5 -16.72 -39.98 -13.10
N PHE A 6 -16.73 -38.74 -13.58
CA PHE A 6 -15.53 -38.07 -14.06
C PHE A 6 -15.12 -37.02 -13.02
N GLN A 7 -13.81 -36.84 -12.86
CA GLN A 7 -13.26 -35.78 -12.04
C GLN A 7 -12.99 -34.57 -12.92
N LEU A 8 -13.63 -33.44 -12.59
CA LEU A 8 -13.19 -32.14 -13.07
C LEU A 8 -12.18 -31.58 -12.07
N ARG A 9 -11.01 -31.19 -12.55
CA ARG A 9 -10.07 -30.36 -11.80
C ARG A 9 -10.14 -28.95 -12.38
N ILE A 10 -10.58 -27.99 -11.56
CA ILE A 10 -10.41 -26.58 -11.86
C ILE A 10 -8.97 -26.22 -11.46
N LEU A 11 -8.25 -25.60 -12.39
CA LEU A 11 -6.94 -25.04 -12.09
C LEU A 11 -7.15 -23.61 -11.61
N ASP A 12 -6.43 -23.23 -10.56
CA ASP A 12 -6.44 -21.86 -10.09
C ASP A 12 -5.76 -20.96 -11.14
N VAL A 13 -6.33 -19.78 -11.29
CA VAL A 13 -5.91 -18.71 -12.21
C VAL A 13 -5.63 -17.51 -11.33
N ASN A 14 -4.60 -16.71 -11.65
CA ASN A 14 -4.23 -15.58 -10.80
C ASN A 14 -5.25 -14.44 -10.92
N ASP A 15 -5.90 -14.08 -9.81
CA ASP A 15 -6.79 -12.94 -9.68
C ASP A 15 -6.01 -11.71 -9.20
N ALA A 16 -6.50 -10.51 -9.57
CA ALA A 16 -5.85 -9.27 -9.17
C ALA A 16 -6.06 -8.97 -7.66
N PRO A 17 -5.05 -8.43 -6.96
CA PRO A 17 -5.21 -8.02 -5.58
C PRO A 17 -6.24 -6.90 -5.41
N SER A 18 -6.84 -6.83 -4.23
CA SER A 18 -7.76 -5.77 -3.83
C SER A 18 -7.37 -5.15 -2.49
N PHE A 19 -7.67 -3.87 -2.31
CA PHE A 19 -7.43 -3.13 -1.07
C PHE A 19 -8.29 -1.86 -1.04
N THR A 20 -8.50 -1.33 0.17
CA THR A 20 -9.13 -0.03 0.40
C THR A 20 -8.12 0.91 1.03
N LEU A 21 -7.94 2.10 0.47
CA LEU A 21 -7.19 3.18 1.12
C LEU A 21 -8.15 4.07 1.90
N GLU A 22 -7.68 4.65 3.01
CA GLU A 22 -8.41 5.75 3.69
C GLU A 22 -8.61 6.97 2.78
N GLY A 23 -7.94 7.02 1.62
CA GLY A 23 -8.02 8.10 0.65
C GLY A 23 -7.04 9.22 1.00
N ASN A 24 -7.43 10.47 0.76
CA ASN A 24 -6.59 11.60 1.15
C ASN A 24 -6.51 11.68 2.68
N LEU A 25 -5.36 12.09 3.21
CA LEU A 25 -5.23 12.58 4.58
C LEU A 25 -5.93 13.95 4.78
N VAL A 26 -7.08 14.17 4.12
CA VAL A 26 -7.89 15.39 4.20
C VAL A 26 -8.42 15.52 5.62
N GLY A 27 -7.95 16.55 6.32
CA GLY A 27 -8.24 16.80 7.74
C GLY A 27 -7.06 16.54 8.67
N ARG A 28 -6.09 15.71 8.26
CA ARG A 28 -4.80 15.53 8.95
C ARG A 28 -3.74 16.34 8.21
N ARG A 29 -3.72 17.67 8.46
CA ARG A 29 -2.58 18.51 8.03
C ARG A 29 -1.32 17.91 8.62
N VAL A 30 -0.41 17.47 7.76
CA VAL A 30 0.94 17.13 8.18
C VAL A 30 1.64 18.46 8.45
N THR A 31 1.70 18.87 9.71
CA THR A 31 2.42 20.08 10.08
C THR A 31 3.90 19.86 9.80
N GLU A 32 4.54 20.90 9.26
CA GLU A 32 5.99 20.98 9.14
C GLU A 32 6.68 20.62 10.47
N CYS A 33 7.85 20.01 10.36
CA CYS A 33 8.64 19.67 11.52
C CYS A 33 9.50 20.86 11.92
N THR A 34 8.97 21.70 12.81
CA THR A 34 9.56 22.99 13.23
C THR A 34 10.35 22.91 14.54
N VAL A 35 10.35 21.75 15.19
CA VAL A 35 11.08 21.48 16.44
C VAL A 35 12.17 20.44 16.19
N ALA A 36 13.31 20.61 16.86
CA ALA A 36 14.38 19.62 16.86
C ALA A 36 13.86 18.31 17.49
N GLY A 37 13.91 17.22 16.72
CA GLY A 37 13.39 15.91 17.13
C GLY A 37 13.02 15.00 15.96
N THR A 38 12.49 13.82 16.24
CA THR A 38 12.09 12.87 15.19
C THR A 38 10.79 13.32 14.52
N CYS A 39 10.86 13.63 13.23
CA CYS A 39 9.72 14.01 12.41
C CYS A 39 8.97 12.79 11.81
N ALA A 40 9.03 11.66 12.51
CA ALA A 40 8.41 10.42 12.09
C ALA A 40 6.88 10.56 12.20
N ARG A 41 6.18 10.11 11.15
CA ARG A 41 4.73 10.07 11.09
C ARG A 41 4.28 8.64 10.85
N SER A 42 3.22 8.24 11.54
CA SER A 42 2.59 6.94 11.39
C SER A 42 1.07 7.11 11.36
N TYR A 43 0.44 6.55 10.34
CA TYR A 43 -0.99 6.55 10.13
C TYR A 43 -1.44 5.08 10.07
N PRO A 44 -1.90 4.51 11.19
CA PRO A 44 -2.38 3.13 11.21
C PRO A 44 -3.65 3.01 10.37
N ASN A 45 -3.89 1.81 9.82
CA ASN A 45 -5.06 1.47 9.00
C ASN A 45 -5.23 2.34 7.75
N PHE A 46 -4.14 2.95 7.24
CA PHE A 46 -4.18 3.74 6.01
C PHE A 46 -4.57 2.89 4.80
N MET A 47 -4.08 1.65 4.75
CA MET A 47 -4.55 0.61 3.86
C MET A 47 -5.28 -0.45 4.68
N ARG A 48 -6.42 -0.92 4.19
CA ARG A 48 -7.22 -1.98 4.83
C ARG A 48 -7.80 -2.90 3.76
N ASP A 49 -8.37 -4.02 4.21
CA ASP A 49 -9.03 -4.99 3.34
C ASP A 49 -8.11 -5.51 2.22
N LEU A 50 -6.80 -5.62 2.51
CA LEU A 50 -5.84 -6.18 1.57
C LEU A 50 -6.14 -7.67 1.35
N SER A 51 -6.41 -8.05 0.11
CA SER A 51 -6.54 -9.43 -0.33
C SER A 51 -5.71 -9.67 -1.57
N VAL A 52 -4.99 -10.80 -1.61
CA VAL A 52 -4.31 -11.29 -2.83
C VAL A 52 -5.30 -11.83 -3.85
N GLY A 53 -6.49 -12.23 -3.42
CA GLY A 53 -7.58 -12.69 -4.28
C GLY A 53 -8.48 -13.69 -3.55
N PRO A 54 -9.12 -14.65 -4.23
CA PRO A 54 -9.93 -15.69 -3.60
C PRO A 54 -9.14 -16.61 -2.67
N VAL A 55 -9.86 -17.46 -1.91
CA VAL A 55 -9.24 -18.38 -0.93
C VAL A 55 -8.22 -19.34 -1.56
N SER A 56 -8.40 -19.72 -2.83
CA SER A 56 -7.43 -20.52 -3.59
C SER A 56 -6.05 -19.88 -3.67
N GLU A 57 -5.96 -18.57 -3.48
CA GLU A 57 -4.74 -17.77 -3.59
C GLU A 57 -4.19 -17.31 -2.24
N GLY A 58 -4.80 -17.73 -1.12
CA GLY A 58 -4.42 -17.24 0.22
C GLY A 58 -2.98 -17.56 0.66
N ALA A 59 -2.24 -18.36 -0.10
CA ALA A 59 -0.82 -18.62 0.11
C ALA A 59 0.11 -17.64 -0.63
N GLN A 60 -0.41 -16.82 -1.53
CA GLN A 60 0.35 -15.81 -2.25
C GLN A 60 0.78 -14.68 -1.32
N VAL A 61 1.91 -14.04 -1.64
CA VAL A 61 2.51 -12.98 -0.82
C VAL A 61 2.33 -11.62 -1.50
N PRO A 62 1.60 -10.67 -0.88
CA PRO A 62 1.46 -9.33 -1.44
C PRO A 62 2.72 -8.48 -1.21
N SER A 63 3.08 -7.71 -2.23
CA SER A 63 4.08 -6.64 -2.20
C SER A 63 3.40 -5.30 -2.42
N VAL A 64 3.68 -4.33 -1.55
CA VAL A 64 3.12 -2.97 -1.62
C VAL A 64 4.23 -1.99 -1.98
N THR A 65 4.02 -1.22 -3.04
CA THR A 65 4.92 -0.13 -3.45
C THR A 65 4.21 1.20 -3.32
N VAL A 66 4.89 2.18 -2.73
CA VAL A 66 4.44 3.57 -2.70
C VAL A 66 5.39 4.40 -3.55
N ALA A 67 4.84 5.09 -4.55
CA ALA A 67 5.58 5.95 -5.45
C ALA A 67 5.08 7.40 -5.36
N MET A 68 5.98 8.34 -5.57
CA MET A 68 5.68 9.77 -5.69
C MET A 68 6.61 10.41 -6.71
N ASP A 69 6.29 11.63 -7.13
CA ASP A 69 7.20 12.40 -7.97
C ASP A 69 8.50 12.74 -7.21
N SER A 70 9.64 12.58 -7.90
CA SER A 70 10.97 12.83 -7.32
C SER A 70 11.18 14.25 -6.80
N SER A 71 10.43 15.24 -7.31
CA SER A 71 10.43 16.62 -6.82
C SER A 71 10.04 16.74 -5.34
N TYR A 72 9.29 15.77 -4.81
CA TYR A 72 8.88 15.75 -3.40
C TYR A 72 9.88 15.03 -2.48
N HIS A 73 10.83 14.26 -3.02
CA HIS A 73 11.77 13.47 -2.21
C HIS A 73 12.63 14.33 -1.28
N GLY A 74 12.91 15.57 -1.69
CA GLY A 74 13.68 16.52 -0.88
C GLY A 74 13.06 16.83 0.50
N SER A 75 11.76 16.59 0.67
CA SER A 75 10.99 16.85 1.90
C SER A 75 11.03 15.71 2.92
N PHE A 76 11.66 14.58 2.61
CA PHE A 76 11.68 13.38 3.45
C PHE A 76 13.10 12.91 3.79
N ASP A 77 13.32 12.48 5.03
CA ASP A 77 14.48 11.68 5.43
C ASP A 77 14.19 10.18 5.26
N GLN A 78 12.92 9.78 5.35
CA GLN A 78 12.42 8.46 4.99
C GLN A 78 11.15 8.62 4.16
N LEU A 79 11.18 8.10 2.94
CA LEU A 79 10.04 8.15 2.03
C LEU A 79 8.84 7.37 2.62
N PRO A 80 7.61 7.76 2.26
CA PRO A 80 6.41 6.99 2.53
C PRO A 80 6.49 5.52 2.14
N ALA A 81 6.12 4.67 3.08
CA ALA A 81 5.95 3.23 2.89
C ALA A 81 4.69 2.75 3.63
N ILE A 82 4.04 1.72 3.10
CA ILE A 82 2.89 1.06 3.71
C ILE A 82 3.29 -0.35 4.11
N ASP A 83 3.05 -0.70 5.37
CA ASP A 83 3.20 -2.08 5.85
C ASP A 83 2.02 -2.94 5.33
N PRO A 84 2.27 -4.04 4.59
CA PRO A 84 1.22 -4.88 4.03
C PRO A 84 0.42 -5.65 5.08
N VAL A 85 0.99 -5.90 6.27
CA VAL A 85 0.34 -6.65 7.36
C VAL A 85 -0.51 -5.73 8.21
N THR A 86 0.05 -4.59 8.63
CA THR A 86 -0.63 -3.66 9.54
C THR A 86 -1.42 -2.57 8.81
N GLY A 87 -1.17 -2.37 7.52
CA GLY A 87 -1.77 -1.29 6.75
C GLY A 87 -1.28 0.11 7.12
N ALA A 88 -0.23 0.22 7.93
CA ALA A 88 0.26 1.49 8.45
C ALA A 88 1.11 2.23 7.40
N LEU A 89 0.74 3.49 7.11
CA LEU A 89 1.57 4.41 6.33
C LEU A 89 2.58 5.08 7.26
N THR A 90 3.87 4.97 6.94
CA THR A 90 4.97 5.58 7.70
C THR A 90 5.89 6.40 6.81
N PHE A 91 6.39 7.52 7.34
CA PHE A 91 7.41 8.35 6.71
C PHE A 91 8.10 9.25 7.74
N THR A 92 9.27 9.77 7.39
CA THR A 92 9.97 10.78 8.20
C THR A 92 10.19 12.02 7.35
N LEU A 93 9.62 13.14 7.78
CA LEU A 93 9.84 14.44 7.12
C LEU A 93 11.22 14.98 7.47
N LYS A 94 11.80 15.80 6.60
CA LYS A 94 12.97 16.58 7.00
C LYS A 94 12.60 17.64 8.03
N GLN A 95 13.48 17.81 9.01
CA GLN A 95 13.42 18.96 9.91
C GLN A 95 13.58 20.26 9.12
N TYR A 96 12.86 21.29 9.54
CA TYR A 96 12.93 22.63 8.93
C TYR A 96 12.75 22.60 7.41
N ALA A 97 11.97 21.65 6.89
CA ALA A 97 11.50 21.66 5.52
C ALA A 97 10.53 22.85 5.37
N HIS A 98 11.09 24.05 5.21
CA HIS A 98 10.38 25.33 5.10
C HIS A 98 9.43 25.40 3.89
N THR A 99 9.46 24.37 3.03
CA THR A 99 8.65 24.23 1.82
C THR A 99 8.02 22.85 1.77
N LEU A 100 7.20 22.50 2.76
CA LEU A 100 6.14 21.54 2.45
C LEU A 100 5.18 22.22 1.47
N PRO A 101 4.84 21.58 0.34
CA PRO A 101 3.86 22.15 -0.56
C PRO A 101 2.55 22.40 0.19
N THR A 102 1.94 23.55 -0.06
CA THR A 102 0.61 23.88 0.45
C THR A 102 -0.49 23.04 -0.23
N ASN A 103 -0.15 22.44 -1.37
CA ASN A 103 -0.97 21.47 -2.09
C ASN A 103 -0.70 20.04 -1.60
N PRO A 104 -1.69 19.13 -1.69
CA PRO A 104 -1.48 17.71 -1.40
C PRO A 104 -0.32 17.13 -2.23
N ILE A 105 0.50 16.30 -1.60
CA ILE A 105 1.52 15.51 -2.29
C ILE A 105 0.84 14.25 -2.84
N PRO A 106 0.73 14.09 -4.17
CA PRO A 106 0.14 12.88 -4.76
C PRO A 106 1.07 11.69 -4.54
N VAL A 107 0.51 10.58 -4.11
CA VAL A 107 1.19 9.29 -3.98
C VAL A 107 0.39 8.23 -4.72
N THR A 108 1.10 7.33 -5.38
CA THR A 108 0.52 6.16 -6.05
C THR A 108 0.87 4.93 -5.22
N VAL A 109 -0.15 4.15 -4.86
CA VAL A 109 0.03 2.86 -4.19
C VAL A 109 -0.23 1.76 -5.20
N THR A 110 0.68 0.79 -5.28
CA THR A 110 0.54 -0.39 -6.14
C THR A 110 0.72 -1.63 -5.29
N VAL A 111 -0.21 -2.57 -5.43
CA VAL A 111 -0.16 -3.88 -4.79
C VAL A 111 0.03 -4.93 -5.87
N ARG A 112 0.90 -5.91 -5.62
CA ARG A 112 1.17 -7.03 -6.50
C ARG A 112 1.34 -8.30 -5.68
N ASP A 113 0.68 -9.38 -6.06
CA ASP A 113 0.91 -10.74 -5.55
C ASP A 113 2.04 -11.46 -6.32
N ASP A 114 2.35 -12.69 -5.90
CA ASP A 114 3.31 -13.58 -6.54
C ASP A 114 2.67 -14.75 -7.33
N GLY A 115 1.37 -14.70 -7.60
CA GLY A 115 0.60 -15.76 -8.29
C GLY A 115 0.88 -15.93 -9.78
N GLY A 116 1.69 -15.05 -10.37
CA GLY A 116 2.08 -15.10 -11.79
C GLY A 116 1.25 -14.17 -12.67
N THR A 117 1.22 -14.42 -13.99
CA THR A 117 0.53 -13.55 -14.98
C THR A 117 -0.55 -14.30 -15.77
N THR A 118 -0.91 -15.50 -15.36
CA THR A 118 -1.95 -16.30 -16.02
C THR A 118 -3.30 -15.90 -15.44
N ASN A 119 -4.13 -15.22 -16.25
CA ASN A 119 -5.46 -14.71 -15.92
C ASN A 119 -6.53 -15.35 -16.81
#